data_AF-A0A850A3C1-F1
#
_entry.id   AF-A0A850A3C1-F1
#
_cell.length_a   1.000
_cell.length_b   1.000
_cell.length_c   1.000
_cell.angle_alpha   90.00
_cell.angle_beta   90.00
_cell.angle_gamma   90.00
#
_symmetry.space_group_name_H-M   'P 1'
#
loop_
_entity.id
_entity.type
_entity.pdbx_description
1 polymer ?
#
loop_
_entity_poly.entity_id
_entity_poly.type
_entity_poly.pdbx_seq_one_letter_code
_entity_poly.pdbx_strand_id
1 'polypeptide(L)'
;MPIRFSLSTRGWLLLLLALAGSAALAVRLAAADTAWTRLQRGGALRVAIDPSFPPFDDLDAAGQVAGFDVDLARELGRRLAAPVQFQAIAFDGLVDAVIAGKADVVISAFPHDPRLSEDVRFSRAYFEAGLVLVTPADAPATALANQPVAVEWGSSGDAWARGQGLTVLRRESATDALAAVQTGEAAAAVVDAVTFALTAAPGLIAQSPPLSSEPYVMVLPKTAPRLAAAIDEALAAILAEGVWADLVAAYFAQPPPPPMADSR
;
A
#
# COMPACT_ATOMS: atom_id res chain seq x y z
N MET A 1 44.67 39.22 -15.37
CA MET A 1 43.80 40.42 -15.17
C MET A 1 42.56 39.96 -14.41
N PRO A 2 42.44 40.15 -13.08
CA PRO A 2 41.29 39.66 -12.33
C PRO A 2 40.14 40.67 -12.38
N ILE A 3 38.95 40.22 -12.79
CA ILE A 3 37.73 41.02 -12.79
C ILE A 3 37.25 41.15 -11.35
N ARG A 4 37.32 42.37 -10.78
CA ARG A 4 36.77 42.69 -9.46
C ARG A 4 35.29 43.05 -9.61
N PHE A 5 34.40 42.16 -9.20
CA PHE A 5 32.98 42.48 -9.05
C PHE A 5 32.76 43.26 -7.74
N SER A 6 32.44 44.54 -7.86
CA SER A 6 32.03 45.40 -6.74
C SER A 6 30.51 45.46 -6.70
N LEU A 7 29.88 44.67 -5.83
CA LEU A 7 28.45 44.85 -5.54
C LEU A 7 28.23 46.14 -4.75
N SER A 8 27.35 47.00 -5.25
CA SER A 8 26.96 48.24 -4.56
C SER A 8 26.23 47.92 -3.25
N THR A 9 26.21 48.86 -2.30
CA THR A 9 25.45 48.76 -1.04
C THR A 9 23.97 48.42 -1.27
N ARG A 10 23.40 48.85 -2.40
CA ARG A 10 22.04 48.48 -2.83
C ARG A 10 21.93 47.02 -3.29
N GLY A 11 22.97 46.47 -3.93
CA GLY A 11 23.05 45.07 -4.31
C GLY A 11 23.11 44.12 -3.09
N TRP A 12 23.84 44.51 -2.04
CA TRP A 12 23.89 43.76 -0.78
C TRP A 12 22.54 43.77 -0.03
N LEU A 13 21.85 44.91 0.00
CA LEU A 13 20.51 45.02 0.60
C LEU A 13 19.45 44.16 -0.10
N LEU A 14 19.47 44.10 -1.44
CA LEU A 14 18.54 43.27 -2.22
C LEU A 14 18.83 41.77 -2.05
N LEU A 15 20.10 41.37 -1.94
CA LEU A 15 20.50 39.99 -1.65
C LEU A 15 20.07 39.56 -0.23
N LEU A 16 20.24 40.42 0.78
CA LEU A 16 19.82 40.12 2.15
C LEU A 16 18.29 40.01 2.28
N LEU A 17 17.52 40.86 1.59
CA LEU A 17 16.06 40.76 1.55
C LEU A 17 15.57 39.50 0.81
N ALA A 18 16.24 39.10 -0.27
CA ALA A 18 15.93 37.87 -0.99
C ALA A 18 16.25 36.61 -0.16
N LEU A 19 17.37 36.58 0.57
CA LEU A 19 17.71 35.50 1.50
C LEU A 19 16.78 35.44 2.72
N ALA A 20 16.35 36.59 3.26
CA ALA A 20 15.38 36.62 4.36
C ALA A 20 13.99 36.14 3.92
N GLY A 21 13.56 36.48 2.69
CA GLY A 21 12.30 36.03 2.11
C GLY A 21 12.27 34.51 1.83
N SER A 22 13.37 33.94 1.32
CA SER A 22 13.47 32.50 1.06
C SER A 22 13.56 31.68 2.35
N ALA A 23 14.25 32.17 3.39
CA ALA A 23 14.28 31.54 4.71
C ALA A 23 12.90 31.56 5.40
N ALA A 24 12.14 32.66 5.30
CA ALA A 24 10.79 32.74 5.85
C ALA A 24 9.79 31.78 5.17
N LEU A 25 9.94 31.58 3.85
CA LEU A 25 9.12 30.61 3.10
C LEU A 25 9.48 29.15 3.46
N ALA A 26 10.77 28.83 3.59
CA ALA A 26 11.22 27.51 4.03
C ALA A 26 10.79 27.18 5.47
N VAL A 27 10.82 28.17 6.37
CA VAL A 27 10.29 28.04 7.75
C VAL A 27 8.78 27.85 7.76
N ARG A 28 8.03 28.54 6.88
CA ARG A 28 6.56 28.34 6.75
C ARG A 28 6.18 26.97 6.21
N LEU A 29 6.92 26.44 5.25
CA LEU A 29 6.71 25.08 4.73
C LEU A 29 7.13 24.01 5.75
N ALA A 30 8.19 24.27 6.53
CA ALA A 30 8.59 23.41 7.65
C ALA A 30 7.61 23.44 8.83
N ALA A 31 6.90 24.56 9.03
CA ALA A 31 5.90 24.75 10.08
C ALA A 31 4.52 24.15 9.75
N ALA A 32 4.29 23.70 8.50
CA ALA A 32 2.99 23.17 8.06
C ALA A 32 2.78 21.69 8.42
N ASP A 33 3.84 20.90 8.55
CA ASP A 33 3.75 19.48 8.91
C ASP A 33 3.61 19.29 10.43
N THR A 34 2.41 19.60 10.92
CA THR A 34 2.07 19.52 12.34
C THR A 34 2.12 18.09 12.86
N ALA A 35 1.82 17.10 12.00
CA ALA A 35 1.91 15.69 12.34
C ALA A 35 3.36 15.28 12.61
N TRP A 36 4.26 15.55 11.67
CA TRP A 36 5.69 15.28 11.86
C TRP A 36 6.25 15.97 13.10
N THR A 37 5.90 17.24 13.29
CA THR A 37 6.37 18.02 14.45
C THR A 37 5.89 17.42 15.78
N ARG A 38 4.67 16.88 15.83
CA ARG A 38 4.15 16.21 17.03
C ARG A 38 4.92 14.92 17.31
N LEU A 39 5.17 14.09 16.30
CA LEU A 39 5.95 12.86 16.46
C LEU A 39 7.36 13.16 16.98
N GLN A 40 8.03 14.16 16.42
CA GLN A 40 9.37 14.59 16.85
C GLN A 40 9.43 15.11 18.30
N ARG A 41 8.28 15.46 18.89
CA ARG A 41 8.16 15.88 20.30
C ARG A 41 7.69 14.74 21.21
N GLY A 42 7.76 13.49 20.74
CA GLY A 42 7.35 12.30 21.47
C GLY A 42 5.84 12.04 21.44
N GLY A 43 5.10 12.68 20.53
CA GLY A 43 3.69 12.38 20.32
C GLY A 43 3.47 11.08 19.53
N ALA A 44 2.25 10.55 19.60
CA ALA A 44 1.88 9.33 18.91
C ALA A 44 1.62 9.53 17.41
N LEU A 45 1.91 8.49 16.62
CA LEU A 45 1.36 8.30 15.28
C LEU A 45 -0.10 7.86 15.41
N ARG A 46 -1.03 8.72 14.97
CA ARG A 46 -2.47 8.43 15.03
C ARG A 46 -2.90 7.75 13.72
N VAL A 47 -3.31 6.50 13.81
CA VAL A 47 -3.67 5.67 12.65
C VAL A 47 -5.19 5.51 12.61
N ALA A 48 -5.82 5.92 11.50
CA ALA A 48 -7.22 5.60 11.23
C ALA A 48 -7.31 4.22 10.56
N ILE A 49 -8.24 3.39 11.03
CA ILE A 49 -8.38 1.99 10.64
C ILE A 49 -9.84 1.55 10.69
N ASP A 50 -10.27 0.69 9.77
CA ASP A 50 -11.58 0.03 9.83
C ASP A 50 -11.41 -1.47 10.15
N PRO A 51 -11.68 -1.92 11.38
CA PRO A 51 -11.46 -3.30 11.80
C PRO A 51 -12.58 -4.25 11.35
N SER A 52 -12.87 -4.26 10.04
CA SER A 52 -13.91 -5.08 9.42
C SER A 52 -13.44 -5.89 8.20
N PHE A 53 -12.12 -5.93 7.96
CA PHE A 53 -11.52 -6.60 6.81
C PHE A 53 -10.37 -7.54 7.21
N PRO A 54 -10.66 -8.69 7.86
CA PRO A 54 -9.63 -9.66 8.19
C PRO A 54 -8.99 -10.27 6.91
N PRO A 55 -7.69 -10.60 6.95
CA PRO A 55 -6.78 -10.52 8.10
C PRO A 55 -6.05 -9.17 8.22
N PHE A 56 -6.39 -8.18 7.38
CA PHE A 56 -5.76 -6.86 7.40
C PHE A 56 -6.09 -6.11 8.68
N ASP A 57 -7.40 -5.99 8.95
CA ASP A 57 -7.94 -5.24 10.07
C ASP A 57 -9.13 -5.99 10.69
N ASP A 58 -9.03 -6.32 11.97
CA ASP A 58 -10.07 -7.00 12.73
C ASP A 58 -10.08 -6.51 14.19
N LEU A 59 -11.07 -6.94 14.96
CA LEU A 59 -11.09 -6.83 16.41
C LEU A 59 -10.71 -8.16 17.04
N ASP A 60 -9.75 -8.12 17.96
CA ASP A 60 -9.43 -9.28 18.79
C ASP A 60 -10.56 -9.58 19.80
N ALA A 61 -10.41 -10.68 20.56
CA ALA A 61 -11.38 -11.07 21.59
C ALA A 61 -11.57 -10.04 22.72
N ALA A 62 -10.64 -9.09 22.88
CA ALA A 62 -10.72 -7.99 23.84
C ALA A 62 -11.29 -6.70 23.20
N GLY A 63 -11.71 -6.74 21.93
CA GLY A 63 -12.22 -5.61 21.18
C GLY A 63 -11.14 -4.58 20.81
N GLN A 64 -9.87 -4.97 20.80
CA GLN A 64 -8.77 -4.14 20.32
C GLN A 64 -8.49 -4.43 18.85
N VAL A 65 -8.02 -3.44 18.10
CA VAL A 65 -7.64 -3.65 16.71
C VAL A 65 -6.44 -4.61 16.61
N ALA A 66 -6.54 -5.56 15.69
CA ALA A 66 -5.52 -6.54 15.36
C ALA A 66 -5.53 -6.79 13.84
N GLY A 67 -4.46 -7.43 13.32
CA GLY A 67 -4.35 -7.73 11.89
C GLY A 67 -3.01 -7.29 11.29
N PHE A 68 -2.83 -7.62 10.01
CA PHE A 68 -1.62 -7.30 9.26
C PHE A 68 -1.32 -5.81 9.24
N ASP A 69 -2.31 -4.95 8.99
CA ASP A 69 -2.11 -3.50 8.90
C ASP A 69 -1.84 -2.87 10.28
N VAL A 70 -2.42 -3.45 11.32
CA VAL A 70 -2.13 -3.08 12.72
C VAL A 70 -0.66 -3.36 13.06
N ASP A 71 -0.15 -4.53 12.70
CA ASP A 71 1.25 -4.88 12.99
C ASP A 71 2.24 -4.15 12.09
N LEU A 72 1.89 -3.90 10.82
CA LEU A 72 2.63 -3.01 9.95
C LEU A 72 2.71 -1.59 10.53
N ALA A 73 1.58 -1.05 11.01
CA ALA A 73 1.53 0.25 11.65
C ALA A 73 2.40 0.32 12.92
N ARG A 74 2.37 -0.73 13.76
CA ARG A 74 3.24 -0.84 14.95
C ARG A 74 4.72 -0.85 14.58
N GLU A 75 5.09 -1.61 13.54
CA GLU A 75 6.46 -1.65 13.04
C GLU A 75 6.91 -0.30 12.48
N LEU A 76 6.05 0.41 11.75
CA LEU A 76 6.30 1.79 11.32
C LEU A 76 6.51 2.72 12.50
N GLY A 77 5.64 2.66 13.51
CA GLY A 77 5.77 3.43 14.75
C GLY A 77 7.12 3.20 15.44
N ARG A 78 7.56 1.93 15.52
CA ARG A 78 8.88 1.57 16.06
C ARG A 78 10.01 2.23 15.29
N ARG A 79 9.99 2.20 13.95
CA ARG A 79 11.01 2.84 13.09
C ARG A 79 11.00 4.36 13.18
N LEU A 80 9.83 4.95 13.37
CA LEU A 80 9.65 6.39 13.57
C LEU A 80 9.89 6.84 15.02
N ALA A 81 10.22 5.92 15.93
CA ALA A 81 10.35 6.17 17.37
C ALA A 81 9.11 6.85 17.98
N ALA A 82 7.92 6.47 17.50
CA ALA A 82 6.64 7.03 17.93
C ALA A 82 5.69 5.91 18.40
N PRO A 83 5.00 6.07 19.54
CA PRO A 83 3.92 5.15 19.91
C PRO A 83 2.79 5.25 18.89
N VAL A 84 2.08 4.15 18.65
CA VAL A 84 0.94 4.11 17.72
C VAL A 84 -0.37 4.19 18.51
N GLN A 85 -1.28 5.03 18.05
CA GLN A 85 -2.64 5.15 18.56
C GLN A 85 -3.64 4.91 17.43
N PHE A 86 -4.42 3.85 17.57
CA PHE A 86 -5.43 3.50 16.59
C PHE A 86 -6.75 4.23 16.85
N GLN A 87 -7.40 4.65 15.77
CA GLN A 87 -8.74 5.21 15.75
C GLN A 87 -9.57 4.32 14.83
N ALA A 88 -10.40 3.47 15.43
CA ALA A 88 -11.36 2.66 14.70
C ALA A 88 -12.47 3.57 14.15
N ILE A 89 -12.60 3.61 12.82
CA ILE A 89 -13.55 4.43 12.09
C ILE A 89 -14.06 3.59 10.91
N ALA A 90 -15.32 3.74 10.51
CA ALA A 90 -15.84 3.11 9.30
C ALA A 90 -15.05 3.56 8.06
N PHE A 91 -14.88 2.66 7.08
CA PHE A 91 -14.03 2.87 5.90
C PHE A 91 -14.31 4.18 5.17
N ASP A 92 -15.59 4.54 5.03
CA ASP A 92 -16.05 5.76 4.36
C ASP A 92 -15.57 7.06 5.04
N GLY A 93 -15.26 7.02 6.34
CA GLY A 93 -14.78 8.15 7.12
C GLY A 93 -13.26 8.24 7.27
N LEU A 94 -12.49 7.27 6.78
CA LEU A 94 -11.03 7.21 7.00
C LEU A 94 -10.29 8.42 6.40
N VAL A 95 -10.60 8.75 5.15
CA VAL A 95 -9.98 9.87 4.43
C VAL A 95 -10.34 11.20 5.08
N ASP A 96 -11.61 11.38 5.45
CA ASP A 96 -12.10 12.56 6.14
C ASP A 96 -11.43 12.76 7.50
N ALA A 97 -11.14 11.68 8.24
CA ALA A 97 -10.43 11.75 9.51
C ALA A 97 -9.01 12.32 9.36
N VAL A 98 -8.33 11.98 8.26
CA VAL A 98 -7.00 12.49 7.94
C VAL A 98 -7.06 13.94 7.46
N ILE A 99 -8.00 14.28 6.57
CA ILE A 99 -8.21 15.66 6.09
C ILE A 99 -8.56 16.60 7.26
N ALA A 100 -9.42 16.16 8.18
CA ALA A 100 -9.80 16.92 9.37
C ALA A 100 -8.71 16.95 10.46
N GLY A 101 -7.58 16.26 10.26
CA GLY A 101 -6.48 16.20 11.23
C GLY A 101 -6.79 15.40 12.51
N LYS A 102 -7.84 14.57 12.49
CA LYS A 102 -8.17 13.64 13.59
C LYS A 102 -7.18 12.47 13.62
N ALA A 103 -6.78 11.98 12.46
CA ALA A 103 -5.70 11.00 12.27
C ALA A 103 -4.53 11.58 11.47
N ASP A 104 -3.41 10.88 11.48
CA ASP A 104 -2.17 11.26 10.76
C ASP A 104 -1.93 10.41 9.53
N VAL A 105 -2.45 9.19 9.52
CA VAL A 105 -2.34 8.25 8.42
C VAL A 105 -3.52 7.26 8.45
N VAL A 106 -4.01 6.85 7.29
CA VAL A 106 -4.84 5.65 7.11
C VAL A 106 -3.94 4.48 6.77
N ILE A 107 -4.08 3.37 7.49
CA ILE A 107 -3.45 2.07 7.16
C ILE A 107 -4.57 1.05 7.38
N SER A 108 -5.26 0.67 6.30
CA SER A 108 -6.46 -0.18 6.36
C SER A 108 -6.85 -0.70 4.97
N ALA A 109 -5.98 -1.50 4.35
CA ALA A 109 -6.14 -2.12 3.03
C ALA A 109 -6.63 -1.16 1.94
N PHE A 110 -6.24 0.12 2.02
CA PHE A 110 -6.88 1.18 1.26
C PHE A 110 -6.42 1.14 -0.20
N PRO A 111 -7.29 0.82 -1.18
CA PRO A 111 -6.90 0.82 -2.59
C PRO A 111 -6.57 2.24 -3.05
N HIS A 112 -5.51 2.39 -3.82
CA HIS A 112 -5.14 3.68 -4.38
C HIS A 112 -6.30 4.27 -5.20
N ASP A 113 -6.74 5.47 -4.81
CA ASP A 113 -7.77 6.22 -5.52
C ASP A 113 -7.19 7.54 -6.06
N PRO A 114 -6.84 7.59 -7.37
CA PRO A 114 -6.27 8.79 -7.98
C PRO A 114 -7.13 10.04 -7.80
N ARG A 115 -8.44 9.90 -7.62
CA ARG A 115 -9.38 11.03 -7.48
C ARG A 115 -9.13 11.84 -6.22
N LEU A 116 -8.56 11.23 -5.18
CA LEU A 116 -8.24 11.90 -3.91
C LEU A 116 -6.89 12.62 -3.94
N SER A 117 -6.10 12.47 -5.02
CA SER A 117 -4.72 12.98 -5.10
C SER A 117 -4.62 14.50 -4.92
N GLU A 118 -5.69 15.26 -5.15
CA GLU A 118 -5.72 16.71 -4.88
C GLU A 118 -5.78 17.01 -3.37
N ASP A 119 -6.45 16.16 -2.59
CA ASP A 119 -6.76 16.37 -1.17
C ASP A 119 -5.81 15.65 -0.21
N VAL A 120 -5.20 14.56 -0.65
CA VAL A 120 -4.32 13.71 0.19
C VAL A 120 -2.99 13.40 -0.49
N ARG A 121 -2.12 12.70 0.25
CA ARG A 121 -0.92 12.03 -0.25
C ARG A 121 -1.07 10.53 -0.03
N PHE A 122 -0.57 9.77 -0.97
CA PHE A 122 -0.42 8.32 -0.84
C PHE A 122 1.04 7.98 -0.53
N SER A 123 1.25 6.96 0.30
CA SER A 123 2.55 6.30 0.39
C SER A 123 2.80 5.46 -0.86
N ARG A 124 4.00 4.88 -0.95
CA ARG A 124 4.23 3.70 -1.80
C ARG A 124 3.27 2.58 -1.41
N ALA A 125 2.94 1.71 -2.37
CA ALA A 125 2.15 0.53 -2.09
C ALA A 125 2.86 -0.41 -1.11
N TYR A 126 2.12 -0.97 -0.16
CA TYR A 126 2.62 -2.02 0.74
C TYR A 126 2.02 -3.39 0.45
N PHE A 127 1.00 -3.45 -0.41
CA PHE A 127 0.36 -4.69 -0.86
C PHE A 127 -0.15 -4.49 -2.29
N GLU A 128 -0.09 -5.53 -3.12
CA GLU A 128 -0.67 -5.53 -4.47
C GLU A 128 -1.83 -6.53 -4.49
N ALA A 129 -3.06 -6.02 -4.54
CA ALA A 129 -4.29 -6.80 -4.43
C ALA A 129 -4.87 -7.20 -5.79
N GLY A 130 -4.26 -6.76 -6.89
CA GLY A 130 -4.78 -6.98 -8.23
C GLY A 130 -4.89 -8.46 -8.64
N LEU A 131 -5.44 -8.68 -9.84
CA LEU A 131 -5.58 -10.01 -10.42
C LEU A 131 -4.22 -10.66 -10.64
N VAL A 132 -4.12 -11.94 -10.29
CA VAL A 132 -2.94 -12.79 -10.52
C VAL A 132 -3.31 -13.97 -11.39
N LEU A 133 -2.36 -14.39 -12.23
CA LEU A 133 -2.42 -15.69 -12.88
C LEU A 133 -1.79 -16.72 -11.95
N VAL A 134 -2.57 -17.71 -11.54
CA VAL A 134 -2.10 -18.78 -10.65
C VAL A 134 -1.90 -20.06 -11.45
N THR A 135 -0.72 -20.66 -11.34
CA THR A 135 -0.35 -21.90 -12.04
C THR A 135 0.26 -22.91 -11.07
N PRO A 136 0.42 -24.19 -11.47
CA PRO A 136 1.34 -25.08 -10.77
C PRO A 136 2.76 -24.49 -10.75
N ALA A 137 3.50 -24.72 -9.68
CA ALA A 137 4.85 -24.17 -9.48
C ALA A 137 5.84 -24.54 -10.61
N ASP A 138 5.70 -25.74 -11.16
CA ASP A 138 6.59 -26.28 -12.19
C ASP A 138 6.13 -25.98 -13.62
N ALA A 139 5.03 -25.26 -13.81
CA ALA A 139 4.46 -24.99 -15.12
C ALA A 139 4.93 -23.64 -15.68
N PRO A 140 5.46 -23.57 -16.92
CA PRO A 140 5.72 -22.30 -17.56
C PRO A 140 4.40 -21.59 -17.88
N ALA A 141 4.34 -20.26 -17.73
CA ALA A 141 3.14 -19.46 -18.05
C ALA A 141 2.66 -19.61 -19.51
N THR A 142 3.51 -20.14 -20.41
CA THR A 142 3.17 -20.49 -21.81
C THR A 142 2.30 -21.75 -21.94
N ALA A 143 2.08 -22.51 -20.86
CA ALA A 143 1.25 -23.72 -20.83
C ALA A 143 -0.27 -23.45 -21.01
N LEU A 144 -0.68 -22.18 -21.11
CA LEU A 144 -2.07 -21.77 -21.36
C LEU A 144 -2.59 -22.11 -22.76
N ALA A 145 -1.72 -22.50 -23.70
CA ALA A 145 -2.14 -22.79 -25.06
C ALA A 145 -2.99 -24.08 -25.11
N ASN A 146 -4.29 -23.92 -25.36
CA ASN A 146 -5.32 -24.96 -25.57
C ASN A 146 -5.91 -25.63 -24.32
N GLN A 147 -5.73 -25.05 -23.13
CA GLN A 147 -6.42 -25.49 -21.91
C GLN A 147 -7.21 -24.35 -21.27
N PRO A 148 -8.32 -24.65 -20.57
CA PRO A 148 -9.14 -23.60 -20.00
C PRO A 148 -8.47 -22.92 -18.80
N VAL A 149 -8.82 -21.66 -18.59
CA VAL A 149 -8.46 -20.87 -17.41
C VAL A 149 -9.63 -20.86 -16.44
N ALA A 150 -9.41 -21.30 -15.20
CA ALA A 150 -10.42 -21.32 -14.17
C ALA A 150 -10.66 -19.93 -13.59
N VAL A 151 -11.92 -19.57 -13.38
CA VAL A 151 -12.32 -18.30 -12.77
C VAL A 151 -13.58 -18.49 -11.93
N GLU A 152 -13.79 -17.62 -10.95
CA GLU A 152 -15.08 -17.50 -10.30
C GLU A 152 -16.10 -16.82 -11.23
N TRP A 153 -17.28 -17.40 -11.37
CA TRP A 153 -18.35 -16.86 -12.21
C TRP A 153 -18.72 -15.43 -11.81
N GLY A 154 -18.66 -14.49 -12.76
CA GLY A 154 -19.06 -13.10 -12.52
C GLY A 154 -18.01 -12.23 -11.82
N SER A 155 -16.86 -12.79 -11.46
CA SER A 155 -15.74 -12.04 -10.88
C SER A 155 -15.05 -11.11 -11.88
N SER A 156 -14.22 -10.20 -11.38
CA SER A 156 -13.27 -9.42 -12.20
C SER A 156 -12.33 -10.32 -13.00
N GLY A 157 -11.91 -11.46 -12.44
CA GLY A 157 -11.11 -12.47 -13.13
C GLY A 157 -11.83 -13.08 -14.34
N ASP A 158 -13.13 -13.40 -14.22
CA ASP A 158 -13.96 -13.86 -15.35
C ASP A 158 -14.08 -12.80 -16.43
N ALA A 159 -14.38 -11.56 -16.05
CA ALA A 159 -14.46 -10.44 -16.99
C ALA A 159 -13.12 -10.22 -17.73
N TRP A 160 -12.01 -10.23 -17.00
CA TRP A 160 -10.67 -10.09 -17.55
C TRP A 160 -10.35 -11.24 -18.53
N ALA A 161 -10.53 -12.49 -18.11
CA ALA A 161 -10.17 -13.67 -18.93
C ALA A 161 -10.98 -13.72 -20.24
N ARG A 162 -12.28 -13.39 -20.18
CA ARG A 162 -13.11 -13.26 -21.38
C ARG A 162 -12.66 -12.10 -22.27
N GLY A 163 -12.26 -10.97 -21.69
CA GLY A 163 -11.69 -9.83 -22.42
C GLY A 163 -10.41 -10.18 -23.18
N GLN A 164 -9.63 -11.15 -22.68
CA GLN A 164 -8.45 -11.69 -23.37
C GLN A 164 -8.78 -12.75 -24.44
N GLY A 165 -10.06 -13.14 -24.59
CA GLY A 165 -10.47 -14.18 -25.53
C GLY A 165 -10.08 -15.61 -25.11
N LEU A 166 -9.79 -15.83 -23.82
CA LEU A 166 -9.41 -17.14 -23.30
C LEU A 166 -10.63 -18.07 -23.20
N THR A 167 -10.38 -19.37 -23.30
CA THR A 167 -11.41 -20.38 -22.93
C THR A 167 -11.49 -20.44 -21.41
N VAL A 168 -12.68 -20.16 -20.87
CA VAL A 168 -12.89 -20.00 -19.44
C VAL A 168 -13.62 -21.21 -18.85
N LEU A 169 -13.08 -21.77 -17.77
CA LEU A 169 -13.74 -22.75 -16.91
C LEU A 169 -14.31 -22.03 -15.69
N ARG A 170 -15.61 -21.75 -15.71
CA ARG A 170 -16.27 -21.07 -14.59
C ARG A 170 -16.49 -22.01 -13.40
N ARG A 171 -16.31 -21.46 -12.21
CA ARG A 171 -16.56 -22.08 -10.91
C ARG A 171 -17.45 -21.21 -10.04
N GLU A 172 -18.01 -21.82 -9.00
CA GLU A 172 -18.88 -21.12 -8.05
C GLU A 172 -18.07 -20.19 -7.14
N SER A 173 -16.82 -20.53 -6.84
CA SER A 173 -15.92 -19.70 -6.02
C SER A 173 -14.50 -19.65 -6.58
N ALA A 174 -13.73 -18.65 -6.15
CA ALA A 174 -12.29 -18.57 -6.42
C ALA A 174 -11.50 -19.75 -5.83
N THR A 175 -11.91 -20.28 -4.67
CA THR A 175 -11.30 -21.48 -4.08
C THR A 175 -11.49 -22.71 -5.00
N ASP A 176 -12.68 -22.88 -5.58
CA ASP A 176 -12.92 -23.95 -6.54
C ASP A 176 -12.14 -23.74 -7.85
N ALA A 177 -11.92 -22.48 -8.26
CA ALA A 177 -11.07 -22.16 -9.41
C ALA A 177 -9.61 -22.57 -9.17
N LEU A 178 -9.08 -22.30 -7.97
CA LEU A 178 -7.74 -22.75 -7.58
C LEU A 178 -7.66 -24.28 -7.49
N ALA A 179 -8.68 -24.95 -6.95
CA ALA A 179 -8.74 -26.42 -6.89
C ALA A 179 -8.78 -27.07 -8.28
N ALA A 180 -9.43 -26.43 -9.27
CA ALA A 180 -9.43 -26.90 -10.65
C ALA A 180 -8.02 -26.93 -11.27
N VAL A 181 -7.12 -26.02 -10.84
CA VAL A 181 -5.71 -26.03 -11.25
C VAL A 181 -4.95 -27.17 -10.56
N GLN A 182 -5.16 -27.35 -9.25
CA GLN A 182 -4.49 -28.41 -8.49
C GLN A 182 -4.83 -29.82 -9.01
N THR A 183 -6.06 -30.01 -9.50
CA THR A 183 -6.54 -31.28 -10.05
C THR A 183 -6.22 -31.46 -11.54
N GLY A 184 -5.65 -30.43 -12.20
CA GLY A 184 -5.30 -30.46 -13.62
C GLY A 184 -6.49 -30.30 -14.57
N GLU A 185 -7.65 -29.87 -14.08
CA GLU A 185 -8.81 -29.58 -14.90
C GLU A 185 -8.66 -28.24 -15.67
N ALA A 186 -7.93 -27.30 -15.09
CA ALA A 186 -7.52 -26.05 -15.72
C ALA A 186 -5.99 -25.89 -15.68
N ALA A 187 -5.44 -25.24 -16.70
CA ALA A 187 -4.00 -24.94 -16.74
C ALA A 187 -3.59 -23.85 -15.74
N ALA A 188 -4.52 -22.94 -15.45
CA ALA A 188 -4.33 -21.82 -14.55
C ALA A 188 -5.66 -21.32 -14.01
N ALA A 189 -5.59 -20.49 -12.97
CA ALA A 189 -6.71 -19.72 -12.45
C ALA A 189 -6.40 -18.23 -12.52
N VAL A 190 -7.44 -17.41 -12.67
CA VAL A 190 -7.35 -15.96 -12.46
C VAL A 190 -8.21 -15.61 -11.26
N VAL A 191 -7.54 -15.12 -10.21
CA VAL A 191 -8.12 -14.68 -8.94
C VAL A 191 -7.43 -13.39 -8.50
N ASP A 192 -8.00 -12.62 -7.59
CA ASP A 192 -7.28 -11.51 -6.95
C ASP A 192 -6.21 -12.02 -5.98
N ALA A 193 -5.17 -11.21 -5.75
CA ALA A 193 -4.02 -11.61 -4.95
C ALA A 193 -4.37 -11.84 -3.47
N VAL A 194 -5.37 -11.14 -2.93
CA VAL A 194 -5.82 -11.33 -1.55
C VAL A 194 -6.45 -12.71 -1.41
N THR A 195 -7.39 -13.06 -2.28
CA THR A 195 -8.04 -14.38 -2.30
C THR A 195 -7.03 -15.51 -2.48
N PHE A 196 -6.04 -15.33 -3.37
CA PHE A 196 -4.94 -16.29 -3.48
C PHE A 196 -4.18 -16.41 -2.17
N ALA A 197 -3.72 -15.31 -1.58
CA ALA A 197 -2.92 -15.32 -0.35
C ALA A 197 -3.67 -15.94 0.85
N LEU A 198 -5.00 -15.83 0.91
CA LEU A 198 -5.83 -16.43 1.95
C LEU A 198 -6.15 -17.90 1.73
N THR A 199 -6.17 -18.34 0.47
CA THR A 199 -6.50 -19.73 0.14
C THR A 199 -5.26 -20.61 0.29
N ALA A 200 -5.32 -21.65 1.12
CA ALA A 200 -4.26 -22.65 1.17
C ALA A 200 -4.24 -23.47 -0.15
N ALA A 201 -3.35 -23.11 -1.08
CA ALA A 201 -3.25 -23.75 -2.38
C ALA A 201 -1.84 -24.36 -2.61
N PRO A 202 -1.48 -25.43 -1.88
CA PRO A 202 -0.14 -26.04 -1.99
C PRO A 202 0.18 -26.43 -3.43
N GLY A 203 1.42 -26.17 -3.84
CA GLY A 203 1.92 -26.47 -5.18
C GLY A 203 1.51 -25.46 -6.26
N LEU A 204 0.72 -24.44 -5.91
CA LEU A 204 0.41 -23.33 -6.81
C LEU A 204 1.29 -22.10 -6.52
N ILE A 205 1.54 -21.29 -7.55
CA ILE A 205 2.22 -20.01 -7.43
C ILE A 205 1.46 -18.92 -8.19
N ALA A 206 1.45 -17.70 -7.65
CA ALA A 206 1.04 -16.52 -8.39
C ALA A 206 2.20 -16.07 -9.31
N GLN A 207 1.92 -15.95 -10.60
CA GLN A 207 2.88 -15.49 -11.59
C GLN A 207 3.10 -13.99 -11.48
N SER A 208 4.32 -13.55 -11.82
CA SER A 208 4.72 -12.15 -11.89
C SER A 208 5.00 -11.74 -13.34
N PRO A 209 4.62 -10.52 -13.79
CA PRO A 209 3.87 -9.51 -13.04
C PRO A 209 2.38 -9.88 -12.86
N PRO A 210 1.66 -9.23 -11.92
CA PRO A 210 0.22 -9.38 -11.81
C PRO A 210 -0.50 -8.92 -13.10
N LEU A 211 -1.71 -9.43 -13.32
CA LEU A 211 -2.54 -9.17 -14.50
C LEU A 211 -3.26 -7.82 -14.45
N SER A 212 -3.50 -7.31 -13.24
CA SER A 212 -3.95 -5.95 -12.99
C SER A 212 -3.24 -5.39 -11.77
N SER A 213 -3.28 -4.06 -11.59
CA SER A 213 -2.75 -3.42 -10.39
C SER A 213 -3.89 -2.81 -9.59
N GLU A 214 -3.92 -3.15 -8.31
CA GLU A 214 -4.78 -2.63 -7.26
C GLU A 214 -3.90 -2.46 -6.00
N PRO A 215 -3.07 -1.42 -5.96
CA PRO A 215 -2.12 -1.24 -4.88
C PRO A 215 -2.85 -0.74 -3.62
N TYR A 216 -2.60 -1.40 -2.49
CA TYR A 216 -2.96 -0.86 -1.19
C TYR A 216 -1.88 0.11 -0.71
N VAL A 217 -2.33 1.30 -0.34
CA VAL A 217 -1.49 2.45 0.01
C VAL A 217 -1.91 3.01 1.36
N MET A 218 -1.03 3.78 1.99
CA MET A 218 -1.37 4.55 3.17
C MET A 218 -1.79 5.95 2.74
N VAL A 219 -2.80 6.51 3.41
CA VAL A 219 -3.34 7.84 3.07
C VAL A 219 -2.92 8.86 4.13
N LEU A 220 -2.29 9.95 3.72
CA LEU A 220 -1.77 11.01 4.60
C LEU A 220 -2.33 12.39 4.22
N PRO A 221 -2.34 13.36 5.15
CA PRO A 221 -2.76 14.73 4.82
C PRO A 221 -1.85 15.33 3.75
N LYS A 222 -2.41 16.11 2.81
CA LYS A 222 -1.61 16.84 1.83
C LYS A 222 -0.56 17.75 2.47
N THR A 223 -0.83 18.21 3.67
CA THR A 223 0.02 19.10 4.47
C THR A 223 1.15 18.38 5.21
N ALA A 224 1.25 17.04 5.12
CA ALA A 224 2.23 16.23 5.86
C ALA A 224 3.32 15.58 4.98
N PRO A 225 4.09 16.35 4.17
CA PRO A 225 5.09 15.78 3.26
C PRO A 225 6.29 15.14 3.96
N ARG A 226 6.64 15.56 5.18
CA ARG A 226 7.77 14.98 5.93
C ARG A 226 7.38 13.66 6.55
N LEU A 227 6.17 13.58 7.12
CA LEU A 227 5.63 12.32 7.61
C LEU A 227 5.53 11.29 6.47
N ALA A 228 5.01 11.67 5.30
CA ALA A 228 4.92 10.79 4.14
C ALA A 228 6.30 10.25 3.72
N ALA A 229 7.31 11.13 3.61
CA ALA A 229 8.66 10.71 3.27
C ALA A 229 9.27 9.75 4.30
N ALA A 230 9.06 10.01 5.60
CA ALA A 230 9.55 9.13 6.67
C ALA A 230 8.85 7.77 6.68
N ILE A 231 7.55 7.71 6.38
CA ILE A 231 6.81 6.45 6.21
C ILE A 231 7.32 5.69 4.99
N ASP A 232 7.53 6.34 3.85
CA ASP A 232 8.05 5.70 2.64
C ASP A 232 9.47 5.12 2.86
N GLU A 233 10.33 5.83 3.59
CA GLU A 233 11.67 5.36 3.96
C GLU A 233 11.59 4.15 4.90
N ALA A 234 10.74 4.23 5.93
CA ALA A 234 10.53 3.13 6.86
C ALA A 234 9.96 1.90 6.15
N LEU A 235 8.97 2.06 5.28
CA LEU A 235 8.37 0.98 4.49
C LEU A 235 9.39 0.33 3.55
N ALA A 236 10.23 1.14 2.88
CA ALA A 236 11.29 0.61 2.04
C ALA A 236 12.28 -0.26 2.84
N ALA A 237 12.61 0.15 4.07
CA ALA A 237 13.46 -0.64 4.96
C ALA A 237 12.77 -1.92 5.47
N ILE A 238 11.48 -1.86 5.82
CA ILE A 238 10.66 -3.03 6.20
C ILE A 238 10.66 -4.08 5.07
N LEU A 239 10.52 -3.64 3.82
CA LEU A 239 10.55 -4.51 2.64
C LEU A 239 11.96 -5.10 2.42
N ALA A 240 12.99 -4.27 2.46
CA ALA A 240 14.38 -4.69 2.21
C ALA A 240 14.93 -5.66 3.27
N GLU A 241 14.48 -5.52 4.52
CA GLU A 241 14.91 -6.36 5.65
C GLU A 241 14.09 -7.66 5.77
N GLY A 242 13.07 -7.86 4.94
CA GLY A 242 12.23 -9.06 4.98
C GLY A 242 11.12 -9.03 6.04
N VAL A 243 11.03 -7.98 6.84
CA VAL A 243 10.01 -7.83 7.90
C VAL A 243 8.59 -7.88 7.34
N TRP A 244 8.38 -7.29 6.15
CA TRP A 244 7.08 -7.43 5.46
C TRP A 244 6.74 -8.89 5.13
N ALA A 245 7.72 -9.67 4.68
CA ALA A 245 7.51 -11.07 4.34
C ALA A 245 7.18 -11.91 5.60
N ASP A 246 7.81 -11.59 6.73
CA ASP A 246 7.49 -12.20 8.03
C ASP A 246 6.05 -11.86 8.47
N LEU A 247 5.62 -10.60 8.31
CA LEU A 247 4.24 -10.20 8.56
C LEU A 247 3.26 -10.93 7.64
N VAL A 248 3.56 -11.02 6.34
CA VAL A 248 2.74 -11.78 5.39
C VAL A 248 2.61 -13.24 5.83
N ALA A 249 3.70 -13.89 6.20
CA ALA A 249 3.70 -15.28 6.64
C ALA A 249 2.89 -15.51 7.94
N ALA A 250 2.73 -14.47 8.77
CA ALA A 250 1.94 -14.56 9.99
C ALA A 250 0.41 -14.49 9.74
N TYR A 251 -0.02 -13.83 8.66
CA TYR A 251 -1.43 -13.50 8.41
C TYR A 251 -2.05 -14.20 7.20
N PHE A 252 -1.23 -14.62 6.23
CA PHE A 252 -1.68 -15.21 4.98
C PHE A 252 -1.18 -16.65 4.84
N ALA A 253 -1.99 -17.49 4.17
CA ALA A 253 -1.67 -18.89 3.94
C ALA A 253 -0.50 -19.08 2.97
N GLN A 254 -0.29 -18.12 2.07
CA GLN A 254 0.79 -18.08 1.10
C GLN A 254 1.09 -16.63 0.68
N PRO A 255 2.30 -16.33 0.23
CA PRO A 255 2.66 -14.95 -0.09
C PRO A 255 1.90 -14.43 -1.33
N PRO A 256 1.34 -13.21 -1.27
CA PRO A 256 0.90 -12.50 -2.47
C PRO A 256 2.13 -12.06 -3.31
N PRO A 257 1.93 -11.56 -4.53
CA PRO A 257 2.99 -10.83 -5.23
C PRO A 257 3.55 -9.71 -4.34
N PRO A 258 4.88 -9.48 -4.36
CA PRO A 258 5.46 -8.36 -3.63
C PRO A 258 4.94 -7.04 -4.21
N PRO A 259 4.79 -5.98 -3.39
CA PRO A 259 4.41 -4.67 -3.87
C PRO A 259 5.44 -4.15 -4.90
N MET A 260 4.95 -3.52 -5.96
CA MET A 260 5.80 -2.99 -7.01
C MET A 260 6.67 -1.83 -6.49
N ALA A 261 7.97 -1.83 -6.84
CA ALA A 261 8.91 -0.85 -6.33
C ALA A 261 8.56 0.61 -6.71
N ASP A 262 7.88 0.86 -7.84
CA ASP A 262 7.65 2.21 -8.37
C ASP A 262 6.17 2.62 -8.49
N SER A 263 5.24 1.92 -7.82
CA SER A 263 3.84 2.36 -7.77
C SER A 263 3.69 3.57 -6.84
N ARG A 264 3.67 4.76 -7.44
CA ARG A 264 3.29 6.04 -6.83
C ARG A 264 2.12 6.65 -7.57
#